data_AF-A0A0B6B0K1-F1
#
_entry.id   AF-A0A0B6B0K1-F1
#
_cell.length_a   1.000
_cell.length_b   1.000
_cell.length_c   1.000
_cell.angle_alpha   90.00
_cell.angle_beta   90.00
_cell.angle_gamma   90.00
#
_symmetry.space_group_name_H-M   'P 1'
#
loop_
_entity.id
_entity.type
_entity.pdbx_description
1 polymer ?
#
loop_
_entity_poly.entity_id
_entity_poly.type
_entity_poly.pdbx_seq_one_letter_code
_entity_poly.pdbx_strand_id
1 'polypeptide(L)'
;MKQDNMKDITGTAKDIFLTSVLDVGSETLADVAKESITGLLGEMIIDTGASLIPGLSGAVSSYKRVRFEKNTKHFAEELALRIDEIRLNLEKKTDDQKQKIDKLFEYIMDYVIDEQQEEKIKYIVNGFVRLTEHESTTEDFVLTYYDVLKELRIVDISVLRLYFHSFYILDKKETYQDIMENHGITYQQYNSVRHNLLRLGIFTTKTDNKVTEDLESLFKAIKDIHIYLDKLLKNKSLPKLKQPKMLSKDSFELSNFGKDFVKFFLEIEQQQ
;
A
#
# COMPACT_ATOMS: atom_id res chain seq x y z
N MET A 1 0.81 25.51 -23.32
CA MET A 1 1.89 26.15 -22.55
C MET A 1 2.12 25.56 -21.16
N LYS A 2 1.19 25.56 -20.18
CA LYS A 2 1.48 24.96 -18.84
C LYS A 2 1.44 23.42 -18.78
N GLN A 3 0.68 22.78 -19.65
CA GLN A 3 0.65 21.32 -19.79
C GLN A 3 1.78 20.77 -20.68
N ASP A 4 2.43 21.63 -21.48
CA ASP A 4 3.51 21.21 -22.39
C ASP A 4 4.80 20.94 -21.61
N ASN A 5 5.21 21.84 -20.71
CA ASN A 5 6.49 21.71 -20.01
C ASN A 5 6.55 20.49 -19.09
N MET A 6 5.42 20.08 -18.49
CA MET A 6 5.37 18.90 -17.63
C MET A 6 5.40 17.61 -18.46
N LYS A 7 4.84 17.64 -19.69
CA LYS A 7 4.92 16.53 -20.65
C LYS A 7 6.29 16.41 -21.31
N ASP A 8 7.01 17.52 -21.49
CA ASP A 8 8.38 17.53 -22.03
C ASP A 8 9.37 16.90 -21.05
N ILE A 9 9.26 17.24 -19.75
CA ILE A 9 10.15 16.73 -18.70
C ILE A 9 9.90 15.24 -18.43
N THR A 10 8.63 14.80 -18.38
CA THR A 10 8.33 13.36 -18.30
C THR A 10 8.74 12.65 -19.59
N GLY A 11 8.61 13.29 -20.75
CA GLY A 11 9.11 12.83 -22.06
C GLY A 11 10.60 12.47 -22.07
N THR A 12 11.44 13.35 -21.54
CA THR A 12 12.90 13.12 -21.44
C THR A 12 13.23 12.04 -20.40
N ALA A 13 12.51 11.97 -19.29
CA ALA A 13 12.72 10.93 -18.28
C ALA A 13 12.37 9.50 -18.76
N LYS A 14 11.32 9.37 -19.61
CA LYS A 14 10.82 8.11 -20.19
C LYS A 14 11.91 7.32 -20.92
N ASP A 15 12.50 7.91 -21.95
CA ASP A 15 13.44 7.20 -22.81
C ASP A 15 14.77 6.94 -22.10
N ILE A 16 15.07 7.68 -21.04
CA ILE A 16 16.38 7.67 -20.39
C ILE A 16 16.47 6.62 -19.27
N PHE A 17 15.41 6.36 -18.48
CA PHE A 17 15.51 5.37 -17.40
C PHE A 17 15.76 3.96 -17.94
N LEU A 18 14.89 3.42 -18.80
CA LEU A 18 15.07 2.06 -19.33
C LEU A 18 16.33 1.92 -20.17
N THR A 19 16.67 2.92 -20.98
CA THR A 19 17.92 2.93 -21.74
C THR A 19 19.11 2.88 -20.79
N SER A 20 19.10 3.66 -19.71
CA SER A 20 20.21 3.66 -18.75
C SER A 20 20.29 2.40 -17.90
N VAL A 21 19.16 1.75 -17.61
CA VAL A 21 19.15 0.44 -16.93
C VAL A 21 19.65 -0.67 -17.86
N LEU A 22 19.34 -0.61 -19.16
CA LEU A 22 19.70 -1.64 -20.15
C LEU A 22 21.08 -1.44 -20.78
N ASP A 23 21.58 -0.21 -20.91
CA ASP A 23 22.86 0.13 -21.56
C ASP A 23 24.08 -0.14 -20.67
N VAL A 24 23.88 -0.41 -19.37
CA VAL A 24 24.97 -0.82 -18.46
C VAL A 24 25.34 -2.28 -18.74
N GLY A 25 26.17 -2.45 -19.78
CA GLY A 25 26.66 -3.71 -20.31
C GLY A 25 27.49 -4.56 -19.35
N SER A 26 27.65 -5.82 -19.75
CA SER A 26 27.84 -7.06 -18.98
C SER A 26 29.11 -7.26 -18.13
N GLU A 27 29.94 -6.26 -17.80
CA GLU A 27 31.22 -6.55 -17.10
C GLU A 27 31.63 -5.65 -15.92
N THR A 28 30.83 -4.68 -15.47
CA THR A 28 31.07 -3.96 -14.19
C THR A 28 29.75 -3.50 -13.58
N LEU A 29 29.12 -4.36 -12.78
CA LEU A 29 27.66 -4.55 -12.90
C LEU A 29 26.73 -3.85 -11.89
N ALA A 30 27.21 -3.34 -10.76
CA ALA A 30 26.32 -2.67 -9.79
C ALA A 30 26.65 -1.18 -9.62
N ASP A 31 27.90 -0.84 -9.32
CA ASP A 31 28.25 0.53 -8.94
C ASP A 31 28.09 1.53 -10.09
N VAL A 32 28.37 1.12 -11.33
CA VAL A 32 28.12 1.93 -12.53
C VAL A 32 26.63 2.14 -12.75
N ALA A 33 25.79 1.11 -12.59
CA ALA A 33 24.34 1.24 -12.73
C ALA A 33 23.74 2.14 -11.64
N LYS A 34 24.24 2.03 -10.41
CA LYS A 34 23.85 2.91 -9.29
C LYS A 34 24.23 4.35 -9.55
N GLU A 35 25.46 4.60 -10.04
CA GLU A 35 25.94 5.94 -10.35
C GLU A 35 25.15 6.56 -11.50
N SER A 36 24.84 5.79 -12.55
CA SER A 36 23.98 6.23 -13.66
C SER A 36 22.58 6.62 -13.19
N ILE A 37 21.87 5.77 -12.45
CA ILE A 37 20.51 6.07 -11.96
C ILE A 37 20.50 7.26 -11.01
N THR A 38 21.48 7.33 -10.11
CA THR A 38 21.61 8.44 -9.17
C THR A 38 21.93 9.75 -9.91
N GLY A 39 22.79 9.70 -10.93
CA GLY A 39 23.12 10.84 -11.78
C GLY A 39 21.89 11.37 -12.53
N LEU A 40 21.13 10.49 -13.16
CA LEU A 40 19.90 10.84 -13.90
C LEU A 40 18.82 11.46 -13.03
N LEU A 41 18.55 10.85 -11.88
CA LEU A 41 17.58 11.40 -10.93
C LEU A 41 18.11 12.69 -10.28
N GLY A 42 19.44 12.85 -10.20
CA GLY A 42 20.10 14.11 -9.84
C GLY A 42 19.86 15.23 -10.86
N GLU A 43 19.98 14.94 -12.16
CA GLU A 43 19.65 15.88 -13.24
C GLU A 43 18.17 16.24 -13.23
N MET A 44 17.29 15.25 -13.07
CA MET A 44 15.85 15.49 -12.91
C MET A 44 15.59 16.44 -11.74
N ILE A 45 16.26 16.26 -10.60
CA ILE A 45 16.12 17.16 -9.44
C ILE A 45 16.48 18.60 -9.79
N ILE A 46 17.56 18.81 -10.57
CA ILE A 46 18.02 20.14 -10.97
C ILE A 46 17.00 20.80 -11.91
N ASP A 47 16.55 20.07 -12.93
CA ASP A 47 15.66 20.59 -13.97
C ASP A 47 14.22 20.80 -13.45
N THR A 48 13.75 19.88 -12.62
CA THR A 48 12.42 19.87 -11.98
C THR A 48 12.35 20.83 -10.81
N GLY A 49 13.38 20.86 -9.96
CA GLY A 49 13.46 21.73 -8.79
C GLY A 49 13.50 23.21 -9.15
N ALA A 50 13.93 23.54 -10.38
CA ALA A 50 13.88 24.90 -10.92
C ALA A 50 12.48 25.29 -11.46
N SER A 51 11.59 24.35 -11.79
CA SER A 51 10.41 24.63 -12.63
C SER A 51 9.04 24.09 -12.16
N LEU A 52 8.95 23.13 -11.21
CA LEU A 52 7.74 22.29 -11.08
C LEU A 52 6.94 22.40 -9.77
N ILE A 53 6.30 23.54 -9.51
CA ILE A 53 5.03 23.49 -8.77
C ILE A 53 3.98 24.30 -9.53
N PRO A 54 2.96 23.63 -10.11
CA PRO A 54 1.91 24.32 -10.88
C PRO A 54 1.17 25.35 -10.03
N GLY A 55 1.27 26.64 -10.38
CA GLY A 55 0.38 27.69 -9.88
C GLY A 55 0.98 28.99 -9.36
N LEU A 56 2.29 29.13 -9.15
CA LEU A 56 2.81 30.32 -8.45
C LEU A 56 4.15 30.84 -9.01
N SER A 57 4.14 32.11 -9.35
CA SER A 57 5.32 32.98 -9.39
C SER A 57 6.01 32.97 -8.01
N GLY A 58 7.28 32.54 -7.94
CA GLY A 58 8.27 32.99 -6.95
C GLY A 58 8.11 32.62 -5.47
N ALA A 59 7.02 32.00 -5.02
CA ALA A 59 6.73 31.86 -3.58
C ALA A 59 6.22 30.47 -3.13
N VAL A 60 6.64 29.38 -3.78
CA VAL A 60 6.34 28.05 -3.22
C VAL A 60 7.37 27.66 -2.17
N SER A 61 6.85 27.35 -0.98
CA SER A 61 7.57 26.97 0.24
C SER A 61 8.72 25.99 -0.03
N SER A 62 9.91 26.36 0.44
CA SER A 62 11.14 25.53 0.44
C SER A 62 10.87 24.10 0.91
N TYR A 63 9.86 23.89 1.76
CA TYR A 63 9.48 22.57 2.26
C TYR A 63 9.09 21.58 1.14
N LYS A 64 8.29 22.00 0.14
CA LYS A 64 7.88 21.09 -0.96
C LYS A 64 9.06 20.71 -1.85
N ARG A 65 9.95 21.66 -2.10
CA ARG A 65 11.19 21.43 -2.84
C ARG A 65 12.13 20.48 -2.10
N VAL A 66 12.37 20.73 -0.81
CA VAL A 66 13.20 19.85 0.03
C VAL A 66 12.61 18.44 0.06
N ARG A 67 11.29 18.31 0.16
CA ARG A 67 10.62 17.00 0.13
C ARG A 67 10.79 16.30 -1.23
N PHE A 68 10.59 17.01 -2.33
CA PHE A 68 10.85 16.47 -3.66
C PHE A 68 12.29 15.97 -3.79
N GLU A 69 13.28 16.81 -3.45
CA GLU A 69 14.70 16.45 -3.51
C GLU A 69 14.99 15.21 -2.66
N LYS A 70 14.47 15.17 -1.42
CA LYS A 70 14.66 14.07 -0.49
C LYS A 70 14.03 12.77 -1.00
N ASN A 71 12.76 12.81 -1.42
CA ASN A 71 12.03 11.65 -1.89
C ASN A 71 12.63 11.07 -3.17
N THR A 72 13.00 11.93 -4.13
CA THR A 72 13.63 11.50 -5.38
C THR A 72 15.00 10.88 -5.14
N LYS A 73 15.80 11.44 -4.22
CA LYS A 73 17.08 10.84 -3.81
C LYS A 73 16.89 9.48 -3.16
N HIS A 74 15.96 9.36 -2.21
CA HIS A 74 15.68 8.08 -1.55
C HIS A 74 15.14 7.05 -2.56
N PHE A 75 14.31 7.46 -3.50
CA PHE A 75 13.80 6.60 -4.56
C PHE A 75 14.93 6.10 -5.47
N ALA A 76 15.88 6.97 -5.83
CA ALA A 76 17.07 6.62 -6.59
C ALA A 76 17.91 5.55 -5.86
N GLU A 77 18.14 5.75 -4.55
CA GLU A 77 18.91 4.84 -3.71
C GLU A 77 18.23 3.46 -3.61
N GLU A 78 16.92 3.41 -3.41
CA GLU A 78 16.16 2.16 -3.32
C GLU A 78 16.10 1.42 -4.69
N LEU A 79 15.95 2.14 -5.81
CA LEU A 79 16.05 1.56 -7.15
C LEU A 79 17.44 0.98 -7.41
N ALA A 80 18.48 1.72 -7.04
CA ALA A 80 19.89 1.31 -7.13
C ALA A 80 20.17 0.00 -6.38
N LEU A 81 19.48 -0.26 -5.26
CA LEU A 81 19.58 -1.53 -4.53
C LEU A 81 18.93 -2.71 -5.26
N ARG A 82 17.94 -2.44 -6.11
CA ARG A 82 17.15 -3.45 -6.84
C ARG A 82 17.46 -3.50 -8.34
N ILE A 83 18.52 -2.85 -8.77
CA ILE A 83 18.76 -2.61 -10.20
C ILE A 83 19.00 -3.88 -11.01
N ASP A 84 19.70 -4.88 -10.44
CA ASP A 84 19.93 -6.15 -11.12
C ASP A 84 18.62 -6.92 -11.34
N GLU A 85 17.71 -6.88 -10.37
CA GLU A 85 16.38 -7.50 -10.46
C GLU A 85 15.56 -6.82 -11.56
N ILE A 86 15.53 -5.50 -11.56
CA ILE A 86 14.85 -4.68 -12.58
C ILE A 86 15.42 -4.99 -13.98
N ARG A 87 16.76 -4.99 -14.15
CA ARG A 87 17.40 -5.28 -15.44
C ARG A 87 17.02 -6.66 -15.95
N LEU A 88 17.16 -7.69 -15.13
CA LEU A 88 16.84 -9.08 -15.49
C LEU A 88 15.36 -9.26 -15.86
N ASN A 89 14.47 -8.49 -15.24
CA ASN A 89 13.06 -8.49 -15.59
C ASN A 89 12.82 -7.85 -16.95
N LEU A 90 13.46 -6.71 -17.22
CA LEU A 90 13.32 -5.95 -18.46
C LEU A 90 13.95 -6.65 -19.68
N GLU A 91 15.07 -7.36 -19.51
CA GLU A 91 15.68 -8.16 -20.57
C GLU A 91 14.72 -9.22 -21.16
N LYS A 92 13.76 -9.69 -20.35
CA LYS A 92 12.74 -10.68 -20.75
C LYS A 92 11.51 -10.05 -21.39
N LYS A 93 11.42 -8.72 -21.45
CA LYS A 93 10.25 -7.99 -21.98
C LYS A 93 10.42 -7.66 -23.45
N THR A 94 9.30 -7.63 -24.17
CA THR A 94 9.22 -7.04 -25.50
C THR A 94 9.33 -5.51 -25.43
N ASP A 95 9.64 -4.86 -26.56
CA ASP A 95 9.74 -3.40 -26.62
C ASP A 95 8.41 -2.72 -26.24
N ASP A 96 7.27 -3.26 -26.68
CA ASP A 96 5.94 -2.79 -26.27
C ASP A 96 5.71 -2.90 -24.75
N GLN A 97 6.23 -3.96 -24.11
CA GLN A 97 6.12 -4.12 -22.65
C GLN A 97 7.03 -3.12 -21.92
N LYS A 98 8.24 -2.89 -22.43
CA LYS A 98 9.17 -1.88 -21.89
C LYS A 98 8.56 -0.48 -21.97
N GLN A 99 8.01 -0.08 -23.11
CA GLN A 99 7.31 1.21 -23.26
C GLN A 99 6.12 1.38 -22.29
N LYS A 100 5.40 0.30 -21.99
CA LYS A 100 4.35 0.33 -20.96
C LYS A 100 4.93 0.54 -19.57
N ILE A 101 6.04 -0.11 -19.24
CA ILE A 101 6.74 0.06 -17.96
C ILE A 101 7.25 1.50 -17.83
N ASP A 102 7.79 2.11 -18.88
CA ASP A 102 8.18 3.52 -18.90
C ASP A 102 7.01 4.44 -18.54
N LYS A 103 5.87 4.22 -19.18
CA LYS A 103 4.67 5.01 -18.90
C LYS A 103 4.21 4.85 -17.45
N LEU A 104 4.31 3.63 -16.89
CA LEU A 104 3.96 3.37 -15.50
C LEU A 104 4.96 4.02 -14.54
N PHE A 105 6.25 4.06 -14.89
CA PHE A 105 7.28 4.74 -14.11
C PHE A 105 6.96 6.23 -13.92
N GLU A 106 6.45 6.91 -14.95
CA GLU A 106 6.01 8.30 -14.82
C GLU A 106 4.91 8.49 -13.77
N TYR A 107 3.88 7.64 -13.82
CA TYR A 107 2.81 7.72 -12.83
C TYR A 107 3.33 7.46 -11.43
N ILE A 108 4.27 6.53 -11.28
CA ILE A 108 4.91 6.21 -10.00
C ILE A 108 5.70 7.40 -9.46
N MET A 109 6.38 8.14 -10.33
CA MET A 109 7.09 9.37 -9.94
C MET A 109 6.15 10.42 -9.36
N ASP A 110 4.91 10.55 -9.84
CA ASP A 110 3.94 11.46 -9.22
C ASP A 110 3.66 11.08 -7.75
N TYR A 111 3.60 9.78 -7.43
CA TYR A 111 3.46 9.31 -6.06
C TYR A 111 4.72 9.58 -5.21
N VAL A 112 5.92 9.43 -5.79
CA VAL A 112 7.21 9.74 -5.11
C VAL A 112 7.28 11.22 -4.72
N ILE A 113 6.96 12.11 -5.66
CA ILE A 113 7.08 13.56 -5.50
C ILE A 113 6.14 14.08 -4.37
N ASP A 114 4.93 13.53 -4.32
CA ASP A 114 3.90 13.98 -3.38
C ASP A 114 3.89 13.26 -2.03
N GLU A 115 4.68 12.18 -1.87
CA GLU A 115 4.71 11.40 -0.64
C GLU A 115 5.19 12.23 0.56
N GLN A 116 4.43 12.18 1.65
CA GLN A 116 4.69 12.93 2.88
C GLN A 116 5.59 12.15 3.85
N GLN A 117 5.54 10.82 3.80
CA GLN A 117 6.31 9.93 4.65
C GLN A 117 7.37 9.24 3.79
N GLU A 118 8.58 9.80 3.78
CA GLU A 118 9.74 9.28 3.04
C GLU A 118 9.97 7.77 3.26
N GLU A 119 9.69 7.26 4.46
CA GLU A 119 9.75 5.83 4.79
C GLU A 119 8.92 4.93 3.85
N LYS A 120 7.92 5.49 3.16
CA LYS A 120 7.10 4.78 2.17
C LYS A 120 7.73 4.66 0.80
N ILE A 121 8.78 5.43 0.50
CA ILE A 121 9.47 5.39 -0.81
C ILE A 121 9.97 3.97 -1.12
N LYS A 122 10.49 3.24 -0.13
CA LYS A 122 10.87 1.83 -0.31
C LYS A 122 9.71 0.93 -0.75
N TYR A 123 8.49 1.18 -0.25
CA TYR A 123 7.30 0.41 -0.64
C TYR A 123 6.86 0.77 -2.07
N ILE A 124 6.96 2.05 -2.44
CA ILE A 124 6.74 2.51 -3.82
C ILE A 124 7.73 1.79 -4.76
N VAL A 125 9.02 1.69 -4.40
CA VAL A 125 10.02 0.96 -5.19
C VAL A 125 9.69 -0.54 -5.29
N ASN A 126 9.32 -1.19 -4.19
CA ASN A 126 8.92 -2.61 -4.23
C ASN A 126 7.76 -2.83 -5.22
N GLY A 127 6.77 -1.94 -5.21
CA GLY A 127 5.67 -1.99 -6.17
C GLY A 127 6.18 -1.87 -7.61
N PHE A 128 7.13 -0.97 -7.88
CA PHE A 128 7.69 -0.81 -9.22
C PHE A 128 8.46 -2.06 -9.67
N VAL A 129 9.30 -2.62 -8.79
CA VAL A 129 10.03 -3.87 -9.05
C VAL A 129 9.04 -4.98 -9.42
N ARG A 130 7.95 -5.15 -8.66
CA ARG A 130 6.91 -6.14 -8.99
C ARG A 130 6.21 -5.87 -10.31
N LEU A 131 5.98 -4.62 -10.70
CA LEU A 131 5.46 -4.32 -12.04
C LEU A 131 6.39 -4.78 -13.15
N THR A 132 7.71 -4.65 -12.96
CA THR A 132 8.68 -5.10 -13.97
C THR A 132 8.67 -6.62 -14.16
N GLU A 133 8.30 -7.39 -13.14
CA GLU A 133 8.18 -8.85 -13.25
C GLU A 133 6.94 -9.28 -14.03
N HIS A 134 5.80 -8.62 -13.82
CA HIS A 134 4.51 -9.03 -14.40
C HIS A 134 4.48 -8.90 -15.93
N GLU A 135 3.86 -9.87 -16.62
CA GLU A 135 3.79 -9.90 -18.09
C GLU A 135 2.77 -8.90 -18.65
N SER A 136 1.69 -8.64 -17.91
CA SER A 136 0.69 -7.65 -18.28
C SER A 136 0.05 -7.06 -17.04
N THR A 137 0.12 -5.74 -16.91
CA THR A 137 -0.56 -4.98 -15.87
C THR A 137 -1.24 -3.80 -16.53
N THR A 138 -2.50 -3.57 -16.19
CA THR A 138 -3.25 -2.41 -16.70
C THR A 138 -2.87 -1.17 -15.90
N GLU A 139 -2.88 -0.02 -16.57
CA GLU A 139 -2.64 1.28 -15.93
C GLU A 139 -3.58 1.52 -14.75
N ASP A 140 -4.88 1.26 -14.92
CA ASP A 140 -5.89 1.42 -13.87
C ASP A 140 -5.60 0.55 -12.64
N PHE A 141 -5.07 -0.66 -12.83
CA PHE A 141 -4.68 -1.53 -11.72
C PHE A 141 -3.53 -0.92 -10.94
N VAL A 142 -2.50 -0.43 -11.64
CA VAL A 142 -1.34 0.22 -11.00
C VAL A 142 -1.79 1.43 -10.22
N LEU A 143 -2.54 2.35 -10.85
CA LEU A 143 -3.03 3.56 -10.19
C LEU A 143 -3.87 3.22 -8.96
N THR A 144 -4.77 2.23 -9.05
CA THR A 144 -5.56 1.77 -7.89
C THR A 144 -4.69 1.30 -6.73
N TYR A 145 -3.65 0.51 -6.99
CA TYR A 145 -2.75 0.01 -5.95
C TYR A 145 -1.94 1.14 -5.32
N TYR A 146 -1.39 2.05 -6.12
CA TYR A 146 -0.60 3.17 -5.62
C TYR A 146 -1.46 4.24 -4.92
N ASP A 147 -2.71 4.44 -5.34
CA ASP A 147 -3.68 5.29 -4.63
C ASP A 147 -3.98 4.73 -3.23
N VAL A 148 -4.18 3.42 -3.12
CA VAL A 148 -4.35 2.78 -1.81
C VAL A 148 -3.09 2.94 -0.97
N LEU A 149 -1.88 2.70 -1.54
CA LEU A 149 -0.63 2.93 -0.80
C LEU A 149 -0.50 4.37 -0.33
N LYS A 150 -0.82 5.36 -1.17
CA LYS A 150 -0.80 6.78 -0.86
C LYS A 150 -1.67 7.13 0.35
N GLU A 151 -2.88 6.56 0.43
CA GLU A 151 -3.81 6.78 1.54
C GLU A 151 -3.35 6.15 2.87
N LEU A 152 -2.50 5.11 2.82
CA LEU A 152 -1.94 4.49 4.01
C LEU A 152 -0.87 5.34 4.67
N ARG A 153 -0.94 5.43 6.00
CA ARG A 153 0.16 5.89 6.84
C ARG A 153 1.04 4.72 7.27
N ILE A 154 2.24 5.04 7.74
CA ILE A 154 3.19 4.05 8.26
C ILE A 154 2.59 3.20 9.40
N VAL A 155 1.73 3.79 10.24
CA VAL A 155 0.98 3.02 11.26
C VAL A 155 -0.01 2.02 10.64
N ASP A 156 -0.71 2.39 9.56
CA ASP A 156 -1.59 1.47 8.85
C ASP A 156 -0.77 0.31 8.26
N ILE A 157 0.41 0.58 7.72
CA ILE A 157 1.34 -0.43 7.18
C ILE A 157 1.84 -1.37 8.28
N SER A 158 2.17 -0.87 9.47
CA SER A 158 2.55 -1.71 10.62
C SER A 158 1.41 -2.64 11.05
N VAL A 159 0.18 -2.11 11.17
CA VAL A 159 -0.99 -2.93 11.48
C VAL A 159 -1.21 -3.98 10.39
N LEU A 160 -1.10 -3.58 9.13
CA LEU A 160 -1.25 -4.47 7.99
C LEU A 160 -0.24 -5.62 8.02
N ARG A 161 1.04 -5.33 8.31
CA ARG A 161 2.10 -6.34 8.46
C ARG A 161 1.80 -7.32 9.59
N LEU A 162 1.34 -6.85 10.75
CA LEU A 162 0.98 -7.71 11.88
C LEU A 162 -0.10 -8.73 11.49
N TYR A 163 -1.14 -8.27 10.80
CA TYR A 163 -2.23 -9.14 10.35
C TYR A 163 -1.77 -10.16 9.30
N PHE A 164 -0.83 -9.79 8.42
CA PHE A 164 -0.26 -10.73 7.46
C PHE A 164 0.65 -11.77 8.13
N HIS A 165 1.57 -11.35 9.00
CA HIS A 165 2.49 -12.26 9.68
C HIS A 165 1.73 -13.24 10.58
N SER A 166 0.72 -12.79 11.31
CA SER A 166 -0.12 -13.66 12.14
C SER A 166 -0.82 -14.77 11.34
N PHE A 167 -0.95 -14.62 10.02
CA PHE A 167 -1.57 -15.61 9.14
C PHE A 167 -0.55 -16.53 8.45
N TYR A 168 0.65 -16.02 8.14
CA TYR A 168 1.62 -16.70 7.26
C TYR A 168 2.96 -17.08 7.93
N ILE A 169 3.35 -16.47 9.05
CA ILE A 169 4.68 -16.63 9.67
C ILE A 169 4.52 -16.98 11.16
N LEU A 170 4.85 -18.21 11.53
CA LEU A 170 4.67 -18.74 12.89
C LEU A 170 5.70 -18.22 13.92
N ASP A 171 6.77 -17.55 13.49
CA ASP A 171 7.97 -17.30 14.33
C ASP A 171 8.19 -15.84 14.77
N LYS A 172 7.36 -14.86 14.37
CA LYS A 172 7.48 -13.47 14.86
C LYS A 172 6.40 -13.11 15.89
N LYS A 173 6.85 -12.73 17.09
CA LYS A 173 6.07 -12.31 18.27
C LYS A 173 5.64 -10.84 18.26
N GLU A 174 5.62 -10.15 17.13
CA GLU A 174 5.08 -8.78 17.10
C GLU A 174 3.58 -8.86 17.41
N THR A 175 3.13 -8.06 18.37
CA THR A 175 1.74 -7.99 18.83
C THR A 175 1.16 -6.60 18.58
N TYR A 176 -0.14 -6.45 18.76
CA TYR A 176 -0.77 -5.13 18.67
C TYR A 176 -0.26 -4.16 19.76
N GLN A 177 0.29 -4.66 20.87
CA GLN A 177 0.88 -3.82 21.91
C GLN A 177 2.18 -3.17 21.41
N ASP A 178 3.02 -3.95 20.74
CA ASP A 178 4.26 -3.43 20.14
C ASP A 178 3.97 -2.32 19.12
N ILE A 179 2.92 -2.46 18.31
CA ILE A 179 2.49 -1.39 17.39
C ILE A 179 2.07 -0.14 18.15
N MET A 180 1.26 -0.29 19.21
CA MET A 180 0.80 0.84 20.00
C MET A 180 1.97 1.59 20.65
N GLU A 181 2.95 0.85 21.17
CA GLU A 181 4.16 1.41 21.77
C GLU A 181 5.05 2.09 20.73
N ASN A 182 5.34 1.43 19.62
CA ASN A 182 6.22 1.95 18.56
C ASN A 182 5.67 3.22 17.89
N HIS A 183 4.35 3.33 17.74
CA HIS A 183 3.71 4.48 17.10
C HIS A 183 3.17 5.49 18.10
N GLY A 184 3.28 5.24 19.41
CA GLY A 184 2.76 6.10 20.47
C GLY A 184 1.25 6.31 20.39
N ILE A 185 0.49 5.28 19.99
CA ILE A 185 -0.95 5.36 19.80
C ILE A 185 -1.72 4.60 20.88
N THR A 186 -2.90 5.12 21.23
CA THR A 186 -3.83 4.43 22.13
C THR A 186 -4.53 3.26 21.42
N TYR A 187 -5.14 2.37 22.21
CA TYR A 187 -5.99 1.31 21.66
C TYR A 187 -7.16 1.84 20.80
N GLN A 188 -7.73 2.99 21.18
CA GLN A 188 -8.81 3.61 20.39
C GLN A 188 -8.30 4.05 19.01
N GLN A 189 -7.13 4.68 18.94
CA GLN A 189 -6.49 5.07 17.69
C GLN A 189 -6.08 3.85 16.86
N TYR A 190 -5.53 2.81 17.50
CA TYR A 190 -5.26 1.52 16.84
C TYR A 190 -6.54 0.92 16.24
N ASN A 191 -7.65 1.01 16.96
CA ASN A 191 -8.94 0.57 16.44
C ASN A 191 -9.39 1.40 15.23
N SER A 192 -9.21 2.72 15.25
CA SER A 192 -9.49 3.59 14.10
C SER A 192 -8.65 3.22 12.87
N VAL A 193 -7.37 2.86 13.06
CA VAL A 193 -6.50 2.35 11.98
C VAL A 193 -7.09 1.07 11.35
N ARG A 194 -7.56 0.12 12.15
CA ARG A 194 -8.21 -1.10 11.62
C ARG A 194 -9.49 -0.80 10.83
N HIS A 195 -10.28 0.17 11.26
CA HIS A 195 -11.47 0.60 10.52
C HIS A 195 -11.12 1.37 9.24
N ASN A 196 -10.01 2.12 9.24
CA ASN A 196 -9.46 2.75 8.04
C ASN A 196 -9.06 1.69 7.00
N LEU A 197 -8.33 0.66 7.43
CA LEU A 197 -7.97 -0.49 6.59
C LEU A 197 -9.20 -1.26 6.07
N LEU A 198 -10.28 -1.36 6.84
CA LEU A 198 -11.56 -1.90 6.38
C LEU A 198 -12.21 -0.99 5.31
N ARG A 199 -12.22 0.33 5.51
CA ARG A 199 -12.77 1.31 4.55
C ARG A 199 -12.04 1.24 3.20
N LEU A 200 -10.73 1.02 3.22
CA LEU A 200 -9.90 0.86 2.03
C LEU A 200 -10.03 -0.52 1.37
N GLY A 201 -10.86 -1.42 1.91
CA GLY A 201 -11.05 -2.78 1.39
C GLY A 201 -9.87 -3.72 1.62
N ILE A 202 -8.83 -3.29 2.34
CA ILE A 202 -7.66 -4.10 2.70
C ILE A 202 -8.06 -5.13 3.77
N PHE A 203 -8.86 -4.71 4.74
CA PHE A 203 -9.49 -5.61 5.70
C PHE A 203 -10.92 -5.96 5.28
N THR A 204 -11.37 -7.11 5.74
CA THR A 204 -12.77 -7.50 5.81
C THR A 204 -13.09 -7.92 7.25
N THR A 205 -14.38 -8.02 7.58
CA THR A 205 -14.83 -8.53 8.89
C THR A 205 -15.27 -9.97 8.74
N LYS A 206 -14.92 -10.84 9.70
CA LYS A 206 -15.43 -12.23 9.76
C LYS A 206 -16.95 -12.33 9.98
N THR A 207 -17.61 -11.20 10.18
CA THR A 207 -19.04 -11.06 10.44
C THR A 207 -19.89 -11.75 9.37
N ASP A 208 -19.43 -11.80 8.11
CA ASP A 208 -20.17 -12.46 7.02
C ASP A 208 -20.43 -13.97 7.24
N ASN A 209 -19.66 -14.64 8.10
CA ASN A 209 -19.84 -16.09 8.36
C ASN A 209 -20.71 -16.42 9.57
N LYS A 210 -21.00 -15.45 10.46
CA LYS A 210 -21.72 -15.68 11.73
C LYS A 210 -22.99 -14.86 11.91
N VAL A 211 -23.28 -13.96 10.96
CA VAL A 211 -24.54 -13.20 10.93
C VAL A 211 -25.75 -14.13 10.99
N THR A 212 -25.72 -15.26 10.29
CA THR A 212 -26.81 -16.24 10.34
C THR A 212 -27.00 -16.83 11.75
N GLU A 213 -25.92 -17.20 12.43
CA GLU A 213 -25.97 -17.73 13.81
C GLU A 213 -26.49 -16.67 14.82
N ASP A 214 -26.12 -15.40 14.60
CA ASP A 214 -26.61 -14.29 15.43
C ASP A 214 -28.09 -13.98 15.17
N LEU A 215 -28.53 -14.02 13.91
CA LEU A 215 -29.94 -13.88 13.55
C LEU A 215 -30.78 -15.01 14.16
N GLU A 216 -30.28 -16.25 14.12
CA GLU A 216 -30.93 -17.39 14.79
C GLU A 216 -31.04 -17.20 16.31
N SER A 217 -29.97 -16.70 16.95
CA SER A 217 -29.93 -16.35 18.37
C SER A 217 -30.97 -15.29 18.73
N LEU A 218 -31.15 -14.26 17.88
CA LEU A 218 -32.16 -13.22 18.05
C LEU A 218 -33.59 -13.74 17.84
N PHE A 219 -33.83 -14.51 16.77
CA PHE A 219 -35.15 -15.11 16.51
C PHE A 219 -35.58 -16.02 17.67
N LYS A 220 -34.65 -16.77 18.24
CA LYS A 220 -34.90 -17.61 19.42
C LYS A 220 -35.27 -16.76 20.64
N ALA A 221 -34.57 -15.66 20.89
CA ALA A 221 -34.89 -14.75 21.99
C ALA A 221 -36.29 -14.13 21.83
N ILE A 222 -36.66 -13.72 20.61
CA ILE A 222 -38.02 -13.19 20.30
C ILE A 222 -39.09 -14.26 20.54
N LYS A 223 -38.84 -15.51 20.11
CA LYS A 223 -39.74 -16.64 20.34
C LYS A 223 -39.90 -16.94 21.84
N ASP A 224 -38.82 -16.89 22.61
CA ASP A 224 -38.85 -17.12 24.06
C ASP A 224 -39.64 -16.02 24.78
N ILE A 225 -39.53 -14.76 24.33
CA ILE A 225 -40.36 -13.64 24.81
C ILE A 225 -41.83 -13.88 24.47
N HIS A 226 -42.14 -14.29 23.25
CA HIS A 226 -43.52 -14.60 22.86
C HIS A 226 -44.12 -15.71 23.75
N ILE A 227 -43.38 -16.80 23.97
CA ILE A 227 -43.79 -17.90 24.85
C ILE A 227 -43.96 -17.43 26.30
N TYR A 228 -43.09 -16.55 26.77
CA TYR A 228 -43.18 -15.96 28.10
C TYR A 228 -44.47 -15.15 28.27
N LEU A 229 -44.76 -14.25 27.33
CA LEU A 229 -45.98 -13.42 27.33
C LEU A 229 -47.24 -14.29 27.26
N ASP A 230 -47.23 -15.31 26.41
CA ASP A 230 -48.33 -16.26 26.28
C ASP A 230 -48.63 -17.01 27.59
N LYS A 231 -47.58 -17.42 28.31
CA LYS A 231 -47.70 -18.11 29.60
C LYS A 231 -48.12 -17.15 30.72
N LEU A 232 -47.68 -15.90 30.66
CA LEU A 232 -48.11 -14.83 31.57
C LEU A 232 -49.62 -14.60 31.45
N LEU A 233 -50.12 -14.44 30.22
CA LEU A 233 -51.55 -14.26 29.96
C LEU A 233 -52.39 -15.47 30.39
N LYS A 234 -51.81 -16.67 30.34
CA LYS A 234 -52.46 -17.93 30.76
C LYS A 234 -52.28 -18.26 32.24
N ASN A 235 -51.72 -17.36 33.06
CA ASN A 235 -51.42 -17.56 34.49
C ASN A 235 -50.60 -18.84 34.77
N LYS A 236 -49.65 -19.18 33.88
CA LYS A 236 -48.77 -20.36 33.99
C LYS A 236 -47.37 -19.96 34.44
N SER A 237 -46.61 -20.95 34.95
CA SER A 237 -45.21 -20.78 35.33
C SER A 237 -44.37 -20.22 34.17
N LEU A 238 -43.64 -19.15 34.47
CA LEU A 238 -42.92 -18.32 33.50
C LEU A 238 -41.52 -18.89 33.21
N PRO A 239 -41.14 -19.04 31.93
CA PRO A 239 -39.80 -19.49 31.58
C PRO A 239 -38.75 -18.41 31.86
N LYS A 240 -37.49 -18.83 32.09
CA LYS A 240 -36.37 -17.87 32.19
C LYS A 240 -35.99 -17.38 30.80
N LEU A 241 -36.03 -16.06 30.60
CA LEU A 241 -35.50 -15.42 29.41
C LEU A 241 -33.97 -15.45 29.46
N LYS A 242 -33.34 -15.86 28.35
CA LYS A 242 -31.89 -15.82 28.20
C LYS A 242 -31.52 -14.62 27.33
N GLN A 243 -30.46 -13.91 27.69
CA GLN A 243 -29.90 -12.90 26.82
C GLN A 243 -29.30 -13.59 25.58
N PRO A 244 -29.58 -13.08 24.36
CA PRO A 244 -28.98 -13.61 23.14
C PRO A 244 -27.47 -13.40 23.23
N LYS A 245 -26.70 -14.45 22.97
CA LYS A 245 -25.25 -14.33 22.79
C LYS A 245 -25.02 -13.88 21.35
N MET A 246 -24.37 -12.73 21.20
CA MET A 246 -23.83 -12.29 19.92
C MET A 246 -22.43 -12.90 19.76
N LEU A 247 -22.25 -13.68 18.70
CA LEU A 247 -21.01 -14.34 18.34
C LEU A 247 -20.20 -13.51 17.33
N SER A 248 -20.85 -12.65 16.55
CA SER A 248 -20.17 -11.61 15.79
C SER A 248 -19.39 -10.72 16.75
N LYS A 249 -18.07 -10.85 16.66
CA LYS A 249 -17.15 -9.82 17.07
C LYS A 249 -16.57 -9.27 15.79
N ASP A 250 -16.44 -7.95 15.68
CA ASP A 250 -15.69 -7.28 14.62
C ASP A 250 -14.24 -7.78 14.67
N SER A 251 -14.02 -8.91 14.01
CA SER A 251 -12.73 -9.54 13.86
C SER A 251 -12.32 -9.23 12.46
N PHE A 252 -11.41 -8.27 12.37
CA PHE A 252 -10.76 -7.90 11.13
C PHE A 252 -9.90 -9.07 10.65
N GLU A 253 -9.89 -9.30 9.35
CA GLU A 253 -8.94 -10.16 8.67
C GLU A 253 -8.56 -9.54 7.32
N LEU A 254 -7.46 -10.01 6.74
CA LEU A 254 -7.05 -9.57 5.40
C LEU A 254 -8.05 -10.04 4.35
N SER A 255 -8.54 -9.11 3.53
CA SER A 255 -9.27 -9.44 2.31
C SER A 255 -8.32 -10.08 1.28
N ASN A 256 -8.85 -10.66 0.20
CA ASN A 256 -8.01 -11.13 -0.91
C ASN A 256 -7.19 -9.99 -1.52
N PHE A 257 -7.84 -8.84 -1.75
CA PHE A 257 -7.16 -7.62 -2.18
C PHE A 257 -6.05 -7.22 -1.20
N GLY A 258 -6.31 -7.24 0.11
CA GLY A 258 -5.31 -6.91 1.13
C GLY A 258 -4.10 -7.86 1.13
N LYS A 259 -4.32 -9.16 0.88
CA LYS A 259 -3.21 -10.13 0.75
C LYS A 259 -2.34 -9.83 -0.47
N ASP A 260 -2.97 -9.55 -1.60
CA ASP A 260 -2.25 -9.25 -2.84
C ASP A 260 -1.54 -7.89 -2.75
N PHE A 261 -2.16 -6.90 -2.12
CA PHE A 261 -1.55 -5.61 -1.80
C PHE A 261 -0.27 -5.77 -0.96
N VAL A 262 -0.32 -6.58 0.10
CA VAL A 262 0.85 -6.85 0.96
C VAL A 262 1.98 -7.51 0.15
N LYS A 263 1.66 -8.50 -0.69
CA LYS A 263 2.66 -9.15 -1.54
C LYS A 263 3.27 -8.17 -2.55
N PHE A 264 2.45 -7.29 -3.10
CA PHE A 264 2.87 -6.36 -4.14
C PHE A 264 3.79 -5.26 -3.60
N PHE A 265 3.48 -4.66 -2.45
CA PHE A 265 4.24 -3.52 -1.92
C PHE A 265 5.18 -3.84 -0.76
N LEU A 266 4.80 -4.77 0.12
CA LEU A 266 5.44 -4.89 1.43
C LEU A 266 6.47 -5.99 1.51
N GLU A 267 6.68 -6.77 0.44
CA GLU A 267 7.64 -7.89 0.33
C GLU A 267 8.23 -8.29 1.68
N ILE A 268 7.46 -9.07 2.42
CA ILE A 268 7.91 -9.59 3.70
C ILE A 268 8.94 -10.64 3.33
N GLU A 269 10.22 -10.26 3.38
CA GLU A 269 11.41 -11.08 3.19
C GLU A 269 11.09 -12.58 3.25
N GLN A 270 10.93 -13.21 2.09
CA GLN A 270 11.33 -14.61 1.95
C GLN A 270 12.83 -14.60 1.73
N GLN A 271 13.58 -14.38 2.82
CA GLN A 271 14.99 -14.72 2.90
C GLN A 271 15.19 -15.55 4.17
N GLN A 272 14.98 -16.86 4.01
CA GLN A 272 15.86 -17.86 4.60
C GLN A 272 16.43 -18.70 3.44
#